data_AF-A0A4R2CTU4-F1
#
_entry.id   AF-A0A4R2CTU4-F1
#
_cell.length_a   1.000
_cell.length_b   1.000
_cell.length_c   1.000
_cell.angle_alpha   90.00
_cell.angle_beta   90.00
_cell.angle_gamma   90.00
#
_symmetry.space_group_name_H-M   'P 1'
#
loop_
_entity.id
_entity.type
_entity.pdbx_description
1 polymer ?
#
loop_
_entity_poly.entity_id
_entity_poly.type
_entity_poly.pdbx_seq_one_letter_code
_entity_poly.pdbx_strand_id
1 'polypeptide(L)'
;MAGTGATGRLVKAWGTGVKDLPRNTSWLLSKALTPLEATKDAAGSATQAAGGGLVDMARHAGASVMDVLPVGDSIELRLQRARAAADEAQQAEEAAVHEAEEAKARSDEARQVAERCREYVREVEREQTQEVSEKVAEARREADARVERARASAQADADRVVQRAKAEADDRVSKAREEAEAAQSKAKQTMAEATASLAEARRLADEATEATKAAAEEAHRQAAQLAANADREARSADERVAEAEKVRSRARVQPKRNGRTQRTTVDFSEMTKTDLLNLATTEDVKGRSAMNKTELVTALKRSTGSKRR
;
A
#
# COMPACT_ATOMS: atom_id res chain seq x y z
N MET A 1 12.46 -9.90 -11.57
CA MET A 1 12.12 -11.31 -11.87
C MET A 1 10.61 -11.40 -12.05
N ALA A 2 10.20 -12.11 -13.12
CA ALA A 2 8.87 -12.66 -13.47
C ALA A 2 7.60 -12.04 -12.83
N GLY A 3 6.57 -11.58 -13.54
CA GLY A 3 6.03 -12.05 -14.82
C GLY A 3 4.85 -13.01 -14.59
N THR A 4 3.69 -12.68 -15.19
CA THR A 4 2.45 -13.49 -15.35
C THR A 4 1.55 -13.65 -14.10
N GLY A 5 0.21 -13.62 -14.13
CA GLY A 5 -0.82 -13.53 -15.18
C GLY A 5 -2.11 -12.96 -14.54
N ALA A 6 -2.93 -12.17 -15.23
CA ALA A 6 -3.98 -12.58 -16.16
C ALA A 6 -5.10 -13.45 -15.55
N THR A 7 -6.33 -12.94 -15.71
CA THR A 7 -7.63 -13.62 -15.85
C THR A 7 -8.30 -14.26 -14.62
N GLY A 8 -9.37 -13.61 -14.17
CA GLY A 8 -10.37 -14.15 -13.25
C GLY A 8 -11.69 -13.37 -13.29
N ARG A 9 -12.31 -13.25 -14.48
CA ARG A 9 -13.74 -12.93 -14.58
C ARG A 9 -14.51 -14.24 -14.56
N LEU A 10 -15.27 -14.48 -13.50
CA LEU A 10 -16.34 -15.48 -13.50
C LEU A 10 -17.57 -14.93 -12.79
N VAL A 11 -18.50 -14.56 -13.66
CA VAL A 11 -19.94 -14.37 -13.51
C VAL A 11 -20.55 -15.18 -12.36
N LYS A 12 -21.26 -14.50 -11.46
CA LYS A 12 -22.33 -15.07 -10.65
C LYS A 12 -23.42 -14.02 -10.44
N ALA A 13 -24.30 -13.90 -11.43
CA ALA A 13 -25.59 -13.23 -11.31
C ALA A 13 -26.65 -14.25 -11.70
N TRP A 14 -27.18 -14.96 -10.69
CA TRP A 14 -28.43 -15.69 -10.77
C TRP A 14 -29.41 -14.98 -9.86
N GLY A 15 -30.60 -14.71 -10.38
CA GLY A 15 -31.71 -14.16 -9.61
C GLY A 15 -31.96 -12.68 -9.86
N THR A 16 -32.62 -12.40 -10.98
CA THR A 16 -33.80 -11.50 -11.11
C THR A 16 -33.87 -10.99 -12.55
N GLY A 17 -35.02 -11.15 -13.19
CA GLY A 17 -35.37 -10.31 -14.34
C GLY A 17 -35.83 -11.07 -15.58
N VAL A 18 -37.11 -11.43 -15.58
CA VAL A 18 -37.97 -11.52 -16.78
C VAL A 18 -38.14 -10.10 -17.39
N LYS A 19 -37.04 -9.36 -17.60
CA LYS A 19 -37.05 -7.94 -17.98
C LYS A 19 -36.22 -7.56 -19.19
N ASP A 20 -35.49 -8.50 -19.80
CA ASP A 20 -34.89 -8.31 -21.12
C ASP A 20 -35.49 -9.28 -22.12
N LEU A 21 -36.76 -9.05 -22.45
CA LEU A 21 -37.27 -9.42 -23.76
C LEU A 21 -36.90 -8.28 -24.72
N PRO A 22 -36.12 -8.52 -25.79
CA PRO A 22 -35.87 -7.51 -26.80
C PRO A 22 -37.22 -7.00 -27.32
N ARG A 23 -37.35 -5.67 -27.44
CA ARG A 23 -38.57 -4.94 -27.87
C ARG A 23 -39.15 -5.33 -29.25
N ASN A 24 -38.69 -6.42 -29.85
CA ASN A 24 -39.16 -6.94 -31.13
C ASN A 24 -40.05 -8.20 -31.01
N THR A 25 -40.24 -8.77 -29.81
CA THR A 25 -41.11 -9.95 -29.63
C THR A 25 -42.57 -9.61 -29.36
N SER A 26 -42.89 -8.35 -29.03
CA SER A 26 -44.26 -7.85 -28.90
C SER A 26 -45.04 -7.88 -30.23
N TRP A 27 -44.35 -7.88 -31.37
CA TRP A 27 -45.01 -8.00 -32.68
C TRP A 27 -45.42 -9.45 -33.02
N LEU A 28 -44.69 -10.45 -32.52
CA LEU A 28 -45.01 -11.87 -32.80
C LEU A 28 -46.09 -12.44 -31.88
N LEU A 29 -46.26 -11.91 -30.66
CA LEU A 29 -47.33 -12.35 -29.76
C LEU A 29 -48.71 -11.77 -30.11
N SER A 30 -48.78 -10.69 -30.89
CA SER A 30 -50.04 -10.08 -31.34
C SER A 30 -50.68 -10.80 -32.54
N LYS A 31 -50.05 -11.85 -33.09
CA LYS A 31 -50.62 -12.64 -34.21
C LYS A 31 -51.33 -13.94 -33.79
N ALA A 32 -51.29 -14.31 -32.51
CA ALA A 32 -51.83 -15.59 -32.05
C ALA A 32 -53.09 -15.50 -31.17
N LEU A 33 -53.59 -14.30 -30.86
CA LEU A 33 -54.77 -14.11 -30.00
C LEU A 33 -55.71 -13.01 -30.55
N THR A 34 -56.27 -13.23 -31.74
CA THR A 34 -57.59 -12.70 -32.12
C THR A 34 -58.22 -13.61 -33.18
N PRO A 35 -59.31 -14.33 -32.87
CA PRO A 35 -60.19 -14.92 -33.87
C PRO A 35 -61.22 -13.87 -34.33
N LEU A 36 -61.45 -13.84 -35.66
CA LEU A 36 -62.65 -13.37 -36.38
C LEU A 36 -63.30 -12.03 -35.95
N GLU A 37 -63.10 -10.98 -36.77
CA GLU A 37 -64.14 -10.29 -37.55
C GLU A 37 -63.70 -8.86 -37.95
N ALA A 38 -63.83 -8.56 -39.26
CA ALA A 38 -64.01 -7.26 -39.91
C ALA A 38 -62.92 -6.17 -39.76
N THR A 39 -62.48 -5.39 -40.76
CA THR A 39 -62.62 -5.27 -42.22
C THR A 39 -61.63 -4.14 -42.64
N LYS A 40 -61.05 -4.19 -43.85
CA LYS A 40 -60.45 -3.07 -44.64
C LYS A 40 -59.20 -2.40 -44.02
N ASP A 41 -58.00 -2.51 -44.58
CA ASP A 41 -57.57 -2.06 -45.93
C ASP A 41 -56.33 -2.81 -46.46
N ALA A 42 -55.99 -2.53 -47.73
CA ALA A 42 -54.91 -3.08 -48.58
C ALA A 42 -55.35 -4.32 -49.37
N ALA A 43 -56.08 -4.21 -50.48
CA ALA A 43 -55.79 -3.37 -51.66
C ALA A 43 -54.42 -3.72 -52.27
N GLY A 44 -54.37 -4.88 -52.92
CA GLY A 44 -53.20 -5.37 -53.65
C GLY A 44 -53.48 -6.75 -54.23
N SER A 45 -54.17 -6.79 -55.37
CA SER A 45 -54.22 -7.95 -56.27
C SER A 45 -54.81 -9.25 -55.73
N ALA A 46 -56.16 -9.36 -55.70
CA ALA A 46 -56.92 -10.59 -55.98
C ALA A 46 -58.43 -10.36 -55.78
N THR A 47 -59.04 -9.50 -56.60
CA THR A 47 -60.50 -9.49 -56.80
C THR A 47 -60.81 -9.35 -58.27
N GLN A 48 -60.29 -10.31 -59.02
CA GLN A 48 -60.88 -10.79 -60.25
C GLN A 48 -62.13 -11.63 -59.89
N ALA A 49 -63.19 -10.98 -59.39
CA ALA A 49 -64.52 -11.60 -59.20
C ALA A 49 -65.58 -10.56 -58.73
N ALA A 50 -65.74 -9.43 -59.42
CA ALA A 50 -66.95 -8.59 -59.32
C ALA A 50 -67.11 -7.60 -60.50
N GLY A 51 -66.37 -7.81 -61.59
CA GLY A 51 -66.37 -6.94 -62.77
C GLY A 51 -66.75 -7.65 -64.06
N GLY A 52 -67.26 -8.88 -63.97
CA GLY A 52 -67.80 -9.64 -65.10
C GLY A 52 -69.23 -10.05 -64.76
N GLY A 53 -70.20 -9.39 -65.37
CA GLY A 53 -71.62 -9.75 -65.20
C GLY A 53 -72.63 -8.68 -65.63
N LEU A 54 -72.24 -7.40 -65.69
CA LEU A 54 -73.10 -6.35 -66.28
C LEU A 54 -73.09 -6.36 -67.83
N VAL A 55 -72.33 -7.27 -68.45
CA VAL A 55 -72.32 -7.51 -69.91
C VAL A 55 -73.30 -8.63 -70.32
N ASP A 56 -73.88 -9.38 -69.38
CA ASP A 56 -74.83 -10.48 -69.68
C ASP A 56 -76.32 -10.08 -69.58
N MET A 57 -76.61 -8.79 -69.35
CA MET A 57 -77.97 -8.25 -69.45
C MET A 57 -78.27 -7.64 -70.83
N ALA A 58 -77.34 -7.79 -71.79
CA ALA A 58 -77.51 -7.47 -73.21
C ALA A 58 -78.01 -8.68 -74.04
N ARG A 59 -78.38 -9.79 -73.40
CA ARG A 59 -79.02 -10.95 -74.02
C ARG A 59 -80.40 -11.20 -73.41
N HIS A 60 -81.38 -10.37 -73.74
CA HIS A 60 -82.75 -10.82 -73.99
C HIS A 60 -83.43 -9.78 -74.87
N ALA A 61 -84.41 -10.23 -75.65
CA ALA A 61 -85.31 -9.39 -76.45
C ALA A 61 -84.80 -8.92 -77.82
N GLY A 62 -84.09 -9.79 -78.54
CA GLY A 62 -84.29 -9.89 -79.98
C GLY A 62 -85.45 -10.85 -80.27
N ALA A 63 -86.69 -10.39 -80.18
CA ALA A 63 -87.86 -11.12 -80.71
C ALA A 63 -89.10 -10.21 -80.82
N SER A 64 -89.29 -9.68 -82.03
CA SER A 64 -90.57 -9.69 -82.74
C SER A 64 -91.78 -9.01 -82.08
N VAL A 65 -91.80 -7.69 -82.27
CA VAL A 65 -93.02 -6.87 -82.44
C VAL A 65 -93.94 -7.53 -83.48
N MET A 66 -95.07 -8.06 -83.03
CA MET A 66 -96.22 -8.36 -83.89
C MET A 66 -97.19 -7.18 -83.79
N ASP A 67 -97.34 -6.51 -84.93
CA ASP A 67 -98.61 -6.05 -85.50
C ASP A 67 -99.52 -5.20 -84.60
N VAL A 68 -99.28 -3.89 -84.60
CA VAL A 68 -100.35 -2.90 -84.41
C VAL A 68 -100.20 -1.84 -85.50
N LEU A 69 -100.91 -2.06 -86.60
CA LEU A 69 -101.15 -1.07 -87.64
C LEU A 69 -101.90 0.13 -87.03
N PRO A 70 -101.40 1.38 -87.14
CA PRO A 70 -102.16 2.56 -86.76
C PRO A 70 -103.14 2.90 -87.89
N VAL A 71 -104.29 2.23 -87.92
CA VAL A 71 -105.41 2.60 -88.79
C VAL A 71 -106.20 3.73 -88.09
N GLY A 72 -106.09 4.96 -88.61
CA GLY A 72 -107.13 5.98 -88.39
C GLY A 72 -106.86 7.11 -87.40
N ASP A 73 -105.63 7.43 -87.02
CA ASP A 73 -105.35 8.66 -86.26
C ASP A 73 -105.05 9.84 -87.21
N SER A 74 -105.83 10.92 -87.07
CA SER A 74 -105.63 12.19 -87.78
C SER A 74 -104.24 12.79 -87.49
N ILE A 75 -103.69 13.52 -88.45
CA ILE A 75 -102.37 14.17 -88.34
C ILE A 75 -102.30 15.07 -87.09
N GLU A 76 -103.42 15.70 -86.72
CA GLU A 76 -103.61 16.43 -85.46
C GLU A 76 -103.25 15.60 -84.21
N LEU A 77 -103.71 14.36 -84.10
CA LEU A 77 -103.47 13.54 -82.91
C LEU A 77 -101.99 13.14 -82.77
N ARG A 78 -101.29 12.96 -83.90
CA ARG A 78 -99.84 12.72 -83.91
C ARG A 78 -99.05 13.96 -83.53
N LEU A 79 -99.45 15.14 -84.01
CA LEU A 79 -98.85 16.42 -83.59
C LEU A 79 -99.10 16.71 -82.11
N GLN A 80 -100.29 16.40 -81.61
CA GLN A 80 -100.63 16.58 -80.19
C GLN A 80 -99.84 15.60 -79.29
N ARG A 81 -99.71 14.33 -79.71
CA ARG A 81 -98.89 13.33 -79.00
C ARG A 81 -97.39 13.67 -79.07
N ALA A 82 -96.92 14.24 -80.18
CA ALA A 82 -95.53 14.71 -80.31
C ALA A 82 -95.25 15.93 -79.42
N ARG A 83 -96.21 16.86 -79.30
CA ARG A 83 -96.11 18.00 -78.37
C ARG A 83 -96.13 17.53 -76.92
N ALA A 84 -97.06 16.64 -76.54
CA ALA A 84 -97.11 16.06 -75.21
C ALA A 84 -95.81 15.32 -74.86
N ALA A 85 -95.23 14.56 -75.80
CA ALA A 85 -93.95 13.89 -75.61
C ALA A 85 -92.77 14.87 -75.52
N ALA A 86 -92.81 15.99 -76.25
CA ALA A 86 -91.79 17.04 -76.13
C ALA A 86 -91.89 17.79 -74.79
N ASP A 87 -93.10 18.09 -74.33
CA ASP A 87 -93.33 18.73 -73.03
C ASP A 87 -92.91 17.79 -71.87
N GLU A 88 -93.22 16.50 -71.97
CA GLU A 88 -92.79 15.48 -71.00
C GLU A 88 -91.26 15.29 -71.00
N ALA A 89 -90.62 15.32 -72.18
CA ALA A 89 -89.17 15.30 -72.31
C ALA A 89 -88.52 16.56 -71.71
N GLN A 90 -89.12 17.73 -71.91
CA GLN A 90 -88.62 18.98 -71.36
C GLN A 90 -88.76 19.01 -69.83
N GLN A 91 -89.89 18.54 -69.28
CA GLN A 91 -90.08 18.39 -67.83
C GLN A 91 -89.10 17.39 -67.22
N ALA A 92 -88.83 16.28 -67.91
CA ALA A 92 -87.83 15.30 -67.49
C ALA A 92 -86.41 15.88 -67.51
N GLU A 93 -86.08 16.72 -68.51
CA GLU A 93 -84.81 17.44 -68.58
C GLU A 93 -84.67 18.43 -67.42
N GLU A 94 -85.69 19.26 -67.17
CA GLU A 94 -85.71 20.22 -66.05
C GLU A 94 -85.55 19.52 -64.69
N ALA A 95 -86.23 18.38 -64.48
CA ALA A 95 -86.08 17.57 -63.28
C ALA A 95 -84.67 16.97 -63.14
N ALA A 96 -84.08 16.48 -64.23
CA ALA A 96 -82.72 15.94 -64.24
C ALA A 96 -81.67 17.02 -63.96
N VAL A 97 -81.84 18.23 -64.49
CA VAL A 97 -80.97 19.38 -64.20
C VAL A 97 -81.08 19.76 -62.73
N HIS A 98 -82.28 19.86 -62.17
CA HIS A 98 -82.48 20.17 -60.76
C HIS A 98 -81.84 19.11 -59.85
N GLU A 99 -82.01 17.82 -60.14
CA GLU A 99 -81.35 16.74 -59.38
C GLU A 99 -79.82 16.79 -59.50
N ALA A 100 -79.29 17.13 -60.68
CA ALA A 100 -77.85 17.31 -60.87
C ALA A 100 -77.30 18.52 -60.10
N GLU A 101 -78.05 19.61 -59.99
CA GLU A 101 -77.70 20.78 -59.18
C GLU A 101 -77.70 20.45 -57.68
N GLU A 102 -78.73 19.75 -57.19
CA GLU A 102 -78.75 19.26 -55.80
C GLU A 102 -77.58 18.31 -55.51
N ALA A 103 -77.30 17.36 -56.41
CA ALA A 103 -76.19 16.43 -56.28
C ALA A 103 -74.84 17.16 -56.25
N LYS A 104 -74.68 18.19 -57.09
CA LYS A 104 -73.49 19.05 -57.08
C LYS A 104 -73.37 19.82 -55.76
N ALA A 105 -74.44 20.43 -55.28
CA ALA A 105 -74.45 21.16 -54.00
C ALA A 105 -74.06 20.24 -52.82
N ARG A 106 -74.64 19.04 -52.75
CA ARG A 106 -74.26 18.03 -51.73
C ARG A 106 -72.81 17.56 -51.89
N SER A 107 -72.31 17.43 -53.12
CA SER A 107 -70.91 17.06 -53.39
C SER A 107 -69.95 18.15 -52.92
N ASP A 108 -70.25 19.41 -53.20
CA ASP A 108 -69.43 20.56 -52.78
C ASP A 108 -69.45 20.74 -51.26
N GLU A 109 -70.60 20.53 -50.61
CA GLU A 109 -70.69 20.49 -49.15
C GLU A 109 -69.84 19.36 -48.55
N ALA A 110 -69.94 18.14 -49.11
CA ALA A 110 -69.13 17.01 -48.67
C ALA A 110 -67.63 17.26 -48.83
N ARG A 111 -67.21 17.95 -49.92
CA ARG A 111 -65.81 18.36 -50.12
C ARG A 111 -65.35 19.35 -49.05
N GLN A 112 -66.15 20.39 -48.75
CA GLN A 112 -65.81 21.36 -47.71
C GLN A 112 -65.72 20.72 -46.32
N VAL A 113 -66.61 19.79 -46.00
CA VAL A 113 -66.53 19.02 -44.75
C VAL A 113 -65.26 18.18 -44.71
N ALA A 114 -64.93 17.47 -45.80
CA ALA A 114 -63.72 16.66 -45.87
C ALA A 114 -62.44 17.51 -45.74
N GLU A 115 -62.39 18.70 -46.32
CA GLU A 115 -61.28 19.64 -46.18
C GLU A 115 -61.12 20.11 -44.73
N ARG A 116 -62.20 20.57 -44.09
CA ARG A 116 -62.18 20.97 -42.67
C ARG A 116 -61.75 19.83 -41.76
N CYS A 117 -62.23 18.60 -41.99
CA CYS A 117 -61.80 17.44 -41.21
C CYS A 117 -60.30 17.16 -41.39
N ARG A 118 -59.76 17.29 -42.61
CA ARG A 118 -58.31 17.12 -42.85
C ARG A 118 -57.48 18.21 -42.19
N GLU A 119 -57.94 19.45 -42.21
CA GLU A 119 -57.26 20.57 -41.52
C GLU A 119 -57.25 20.36 -40.00
N TYR A 120 -58.39 19.99 -39.43
CA TYR A 120 -58.50 19.68 -38.00
C TYR A 120 -57.57 18.54 -37.60
N VAL A 121 -57.52 17.44 -38.35
CA VAL A 121 -56.60 16.33 -38.08
C VAL A 121 -55.14 16.79 -38.13
N ARG A 122 -54.76 17.62 -39.12
CA ARG A 122 -53.39 18.15 -39.21
C ARG A 122 -53.04 19.09 -38.06
N GLU A 123 -53.99 19.88 -37.56
CA GLU A 123 -53.79 20.76 -36.41
C GLU A 123 -53.57 19.93 -35.14
N VAL A 124 -54.44 18.95 -34.88
CA VAL A 124 -54.30 18.02 -33.75
C VAL A 124 -52.98 17.24 -33.83
N GLU A 125 -52.58 16.75 -35.01
CA GLU A 125 -51.30 16.06 -35.20
C GLU A 125 -50.11 16.98 -34.87
N ARG A 126 -50.17 18.26 -35.23
CA ARG A 126 -49.10 19.23 -34.92
C ARG A 126 -49.03 19.53 -33.43
N GLU A 127 -50.17 19.79 -32.79
CA GLU A 127 -50.23 20.03 -31.34
C GLU A 127 -49.69 18.83 -30.57
N GLN A 128 -50.14 17.61 -30.90
CA GLN A 128 -49.66 16.39 -30.26
C GLN A 128 -48.17 16.14 -30.50
N THR A 129 -47.66 16.45 -31.70
CA THR A 129 -46.22 16.35 -31.99
C THR A 129 -45.42 17.35 -31.16
N GLN A 130 -45.93 18.57 -30.98
CA GLN A 130 -45.31 19.60 -30.14
C GLN A 130 -45.30 19.18 -28.67
N GLU A 131 -46.43 18.74 -28.12
CA GLU A 131 -46.51 18.27 -26.73
C GLU A 131 -45.55 17.09 -26.46
N VAL A 132 -45.47 16.13 -27.37
CA VAL A 132 -44.52 15.00 -27.26
C VAL A 132 -43.09 15.52 -27.31
N SER A 133 -42.77 16.43 -28.23
CA SER A 133 -41.44 17.04 -28.33
C SER A 133 -41.04 17.78 -27.05
N GLU A 134 -41.96 18.56 -26.46
CA GLU A 134 -41.74 19.28 -25.20
C GLU A 134 -41.49 18.33 -24.03
N LYS A 135 -42.33 17.29 -23.88
CA LYS A 135 -42.14 16.27 -22.84
C LYS A 135 -40.81 15.52 -23.01
N VAL A 136 -40.41 15.21 -24.24
CA VAL A 136 -39.11 14.58 -24.52
C VAL A 136 -37.96 15.53 -24.17
N ALA A 137 -38.07 16.82 -24.49
CA ALA A 137 -37.05 17.81 -24.17
C ALA A 137 -36.91 18.01 -22.64
N GLU A 138 -38.02 18.06 -21.91
CA GLU A 138 -38.03 18.12 -20.45
C GLU A 138 -37.40 16.87 -19.82
N ALA A 139 -37.82 15.67 -20.24
CA ALA A 139 -37.27 14.42 -19.75
C ALA A 139 -35.75 14.31 -20.00
N ARG A 140 -35.27 14.79 -21.16
CA ARG A 140 -33.83 14.88 -21.46
C ARG A 140 -33.11 15.83 -20.51
N ARG A 141 -33.63 17.05 -20.31
CA ARG A 141 -33.03 18.02 -19.37
C ARG A 141 -32.95 17.45 -17.95
N GLU A 142 -34.00 16.78 -17.49
CA GLU A 142 -33.98 16.13 -16.18
C GLU A 142 -32.96 15.00 -16.08
N ALA A 143 -32.87 14.15 -17.11
CA ALA A 143 -31.91 13.07 -17.16
C ALA A 143 -30.48 13.59 -17.13
N ASP A 144 -30.18 14.59 -17.95
CA ASP A 144 -28.87 15.25 -17.99
C ASP A 144 -28.53 15.89 -16.64
N ALA A 145 -29.48 16.59 -16.02
CA ALA A 145 -29.30 17.17 -14.68
C ALA A 145 -29.08 16.11 -13.58
N ARG A 146 -29.64 14.89 -13.72
CA ARG A 146 -29.34 13.78 -12.79
C ARG A 146 -27.94 13.23 -13.03
N VAL A 147 -27.52 13.09 -14.29
CA VAL A 147 -26.16 12.62 -14.64
C VAL A 147 -25.11 13.61 -14.15
N GLU A 148 -25.30 14.92 -14.35
CA GLU A 148 -24.36 15.94 -13.89
C GLU A 148 -24.26 15.99 -12.37
N ARG A 149 -25.39 15.88 -11.64
CA ARG A 149 -25.35 15.76 -10.17
C ARG A 149 -24.61 14.51 -9.70
N ALA A 150 -24.84 13.38 -10.35
CA ALA A 150 -24.15 12.14 -10.02
C ALA A 150 -22.64 12.24 -10.29
N ARG A 151 -22.25 12.85 -11.42
CA ARG A 151 -20.83 13.12 -11.76
C ARG A 151 -20.18 14.05 -10.74
N ALA A 152 -20.84 15.16 -10.38
CA ALA A 152 -20.32 16.11 -9.40
C ALA A 152 -20.14 15.45 -8.02
N SER A 153 -21.10 14.63 -7.58
CA SER A 153 -20.99 13.87 -6.32
C SER A 153 -19.83 12.87 -6.37
N ALA A 154 -19.73 12.09 -7.44
CA ALA A 154 -18.65 11.12 -7.62
C ALA A 154 -17.27 11.78 -7.66
N GLN A 155 -17.16 12.94 -8.32
CA GLN A 155 -15.93 13.72 -8.34
C GLN A 155 -15.58 14.24 -6.94
N ALA A 156 -16.54 14.79 -6.20
CA ALA A 156 -16.32 15.26 -4.84
C ALA A 156 -15.87 14.13 -3.89
N ASP A 157 -16.44 12.93 -4.03
CA ASP A 157 -16.03 11.77 -3.25
C ASP A 157 -14.63 11.28 -3.64
N ALA A 158 -14.30 11.27 -4.94
CA ALA A 158 -12.95 10.96 -5.42
C ALA A 158 -11.92 11.96 -4.88
N ASP A 159 -12.24 13.26 -4.91
CA ASP A 159 -11.37 14.32 -4.39
C ASP A 159 -11.17 14.16 -2.87
N ARG A 160 -12.21 13.79 -2.11
CA ARG A 160 -12.08 13.50 -0.66
C ARG A 160 -11.13 12.33 -0.40
N VAL A 161 -11.20 11.26 -1.20
CA VAL A 161 -10.28 10.12 -1.08
C VAL A 161 -8.85 10.55 -1.36
N VAL A 162 -8.62 11.33 -2.42
CA VAL A 162 -7.28 11.86 -2.77
C VAL A 162 -6.76 12.77 -1.66
N GLN A 163 -7.57 13.68 -1.12
CA GLN A 163 -7.16 14.57 -0.04
C GLN A 163 -6.83 13.80 1.24
N ARG A 164 -7.61 12.78 1.58
CA ARG A 164 -7.31 11.90 2.73
C ARG A 164 -5.99 11.16 2.56
N ALA A 165 -5.74 10.61 1.37
CA ALA A 165 -4.50 9.91 1.06
C ALA A 165 -3.29 10.85 1.12
N LYS A 166 -3.42 12.10 0.63
CA LYS A 166 -2.39 13.13 0.75
C LYS A 166 -2.10 13.48 2.22
N ALA A 167 -3.13 13.74 3.02
CA ALA A 167 -2.97 14.06 4.43
C ALA A 167 -2.30 12.91 5.21
N GLU A 168 -2.64 11.66 4.92
CA GLU A 168 -1.98 10.49 5.51
C GLU A 168 -0.51 10.36 5.08
N ALA A 169 -0.21 10.63 3.80
CA ALA A 169 1.17 10.64 3.32
C ALA A 169 2.01 11.73 3.99
N ASP A 170 1.46 12.94 4.13
CA ASP A 170 2.12 14.06 4.79
C ASP A 170 2.38 13.78 6.28
N ASP A 171 1.41 13.18 7.00
CA ASP A 171 1.58 12.74 8.39
C ASP A 171 2.71 11.70 8.53
N ARG A 172 2.77 10.71 7.62
CA ARG A 172 3.86 9.72 7.61
C ARG A 172 5.22 10.36 7.34
N VAL A 173 5.29 11.32 6.42
CA VAL A 173 6.52 12.07 6.14
C VAL A 173 6.95 12.91 7.34
N SER A 174 6.01 13.57 8.03
CA SER A 174 6.30 14.33 9.25
C SER A 174 6.88 13.44 10.34
N LYS A 175 6.22 12.32 10.64
CA LYS A 175 6.70 11.34 11.64
C LYS A 175 8.07 10.78 11.31
N ALA A 176 8.31 10.41 10.05
CA ALA A 176 9.61 9.92 9.63
C ALA A 176 10.71 10.99 9.76
N ARG A 177 10.40 12.27 9.54
CA ARG A 177 11.34 13.38 9.77
C ARG A 177 11.64 13.58 11.25
N GLU A 178 10.62 13.57 12.11
CA GLU A 178 10.78 13.67 13.56
C GLU A 178 11.65 12.52 14.11
N GLU A 179 11.41 11.29 13.67
CA GLU A 179 12.24 10.13 14.02
C GLU A 179 13.69 10.28 13.56
N ALA A 180 13.91 10.76 12.33
CA ALA A 180 15.23 11.01 11.79
C ALA A 180 15.98 12.10 12.58
N GLU A 181 15.31 13.19 12.94
CA GLU A 181 15.86 14.27 13.76
C GLU A 181 16.20 13.81 15.18
N ALA A 182 15.34 12.99 15.79
CA ALA A 182 15.60 12.38 17.09
C ALA A 182 16.81 11.44 17.04
N ALA A 183 16.91 10.60 16.00
CA ALA A 183 18.04 9.70 15.79
C ALA A 183 19.35 10.49 15.56
N GLN A 184 19.31 11.56 14.76
CA GLN A 184 20.46 12.44 14.54
C GLN A 184 20.92 13.11 15.84
N SER A 185 19.97 13.61 16.65
CA SER A 185 20.26 14.26 17.93
C SER A 185 20.91 13.29 18.91
N LYS A 186 20.39 12.06 19.00
CA LYS A 186 20.98 10.98 19.80
C LYS A 186 22.39 10.63 19.33
N ALA A 187 22.61 10.50 18.02
CA ALA A 187 23.93 10.22 17.47
C ALA A 187 24.94 11.33 17.83
N LYS A 188 24.55 12.60 17.72
CA LYS A 188 25.39 13.74 18.14
C LYS A 188 25.74 13.68 19.63
N GLN A 189 24.77 13.36 20.49
CA GLN A 189 25.01 13.20 21.91
C GLN A 189 26.02 12.08 22.20
N THR A 190 25.83 10.89 21.62
CA THR A 190 26.76 9.76 21.81
C THR A 190 28.16 10.08 21.29
N MET A 191 28.29 10.81 20.18
CA MET A 191 29.60 11.27 19.69
C MET A 191 30.26 12.26 20.65
N ALA A 192 29.49 13.18 21.23
CA ALA A 192 30.00 14.13 22.23
C ALA A 192 30.48 13.40 23.50
N GLU A 193 29.70 12.44 24.00
CA GLU A 193 30.04 11.60 25.14
C GLU A 193 31.32 10.79 24.86
N ALA A 194 31.40 10.11 23.72
CA ALA A 194 32.60 9.35 23.33
C ALA A 194 33.84 10.25 23.23
N THR A 195 33.69 11.47 22.69
CA THR A 195 34.78 12.44 22.61
C THR A 195 35.24 12.88 23.99
N ALA A 196 34.31 13.12 24.93
CA ALA A 196 34.61 13.47 26.30
C ALA A 196 35.35 12.32 27.02
N SER A 197 34.89 11.07 26.89
CA SER A 197 35.55 9.90 27.46
C SER A 197 36.95 9.69 26.89
N LEU A 198 37.16 9.91 25.59
CA LEU A 198 38.50 9.85 24.99
C LEU A 198 39.43 10.95 25.52
N ALA A 199 38.93 12.16 25.72
CA ALA A 199 39.70 13.24 26.31
C ALA A 199 40.10 12.93 27.77
N GLU A 200 39.18 12.39 28.56
CA GLU A 200 39.46 11.95 29.93
C GLU A 200 40.47 10.80 29.98
N ALA A 201 40.33 9.79 29.11
CA ALA A 201 41.27 8.68 29.02
C ALA A 201 42.69 9.16 28.69
N ARG A 202 42.83 10.14 27.78
CA ARG A 202 44.12 10.78 27.47
C ARG A 202 44.69 11.51 28.68
N ARG A 203 43.87 12.31 29.37
CA ARG A 203 44.28 13.01 30.60
C ARG A 203 44.83 12.03 31.66
N LEU A 204 44.12 10.91 31.87
CA LEU A 204 44.55 9.87 32.81
C LEU A 204 45.83 9.15 32.35
N ALA A 205 46.00 8.92 31.04
CA ALA A 205 47.22 8.32 30.50
C ALA A 205 48.43 9.25 30.65
N ASP A 206 48.24 10.56 30.44
CA ASP A 206 49.29 11.58 30.65
C ASP A 206 49.65 11.66 32.15
N GLU A 207 48.66 11.66 33.04
CA GLU A 207 48.85 11.64 34.50
C GLU A 207 49.63 10.38 34.96
N ALA A 208 49.27 9.21 34.45
CA ALA A 208 49.97 7.96 34.74
C ALA A 208 51.42 7.95 34.20
N THR A 209 51.64 8.56 33.03
CA THR A 209 52.97 8.70 32.43
C THR A 209 53.86 9.61 33.29
N GLU A 210 53.34 10.76 33.72
CA GLU A 210 54.08 11.67 34.60
C GLU A 210 54.36 11.06 35.98
N ALA A 211 53.39 10.34 36.56
CA ALA A 211 53.61 9.60 37.81
C ALA A 211 54.71 8.53 37.67
N THR A 212 54.72 7.81 36.53
CA THR A 212 55.75 6.80 36.24
C THR A 212 57.14 7.43 36.07
N LYS A 213 57.23 8.57 35.36
CA LYS A 213 58.50 9.31 35.23
C LYS A 213 59.00 9.80 36.58
N ALA A 214 58.13 10.41 37.40
CA ALA A 214 58.49 10.89 38.73
C ALA A 214 59.00 9.75 39.63
N ALA A 215 58.33 8.59 39.61
CA ALA A 215 58.76 7.40 40.34
C ALA A 215 60.12 6.87 39.84
N ALA A 216 60.33 6.85 38.53
CA ALA A 216 61.62 6.44 37.93
C ALA A 216 62.76 7.40 38.31
N GLU A 217 62.53 8.72 38.28
CA GLU A 217 63.51 9.72 38.71
C GLU A 217 63.83 9.61 40.21
N GLU A 218 62.83 9.36 41.06
CA GLU A 218 63.05 9.09 42.47
C GLU A 218 63.88 7.82 42.69
N ALA A 219 63.55 6.72 42.01
CA ALA A 219 64.32 5.49 42.06
C ALA A 219 65.77 5.70 41.59
N HIS A 220 65.99 6.48 40.52
CA HIS A 220 67.33 6.85 40.06
C HIS A 220 68.10 7.68 41.09
N ARG A 221 67.45 8.64 41.75
CA ARG A 221 68.07 9.43 42.84
C ARG A 221 68.48 8.54 44.01
N GLN A 222 67.59 7.64 44.44
CA GLN A 222 67.88 6.68 45.52
C GLN A 222 69.03 5.73 45.14
N ALA A 223 69.03 5.20 43.91
CA ALA A 223 70.11 4.35 43.42
C ALA A 223 71.45 5.09 43.36
N ALA A 224 71.48 6.35 42.90
CA ALA A 224 72.67 7.17 42.86
C ALA A 224 73.20 7.49 44.28
N GLN A 225 72.31 7.76 45.23
CA GLN A 225 72.68 7.94 46.65
C GLN A 225 73.29 6.66 47.23
N LEU A 226 72.68 5.50 46.96
CA LEU A 226 73.19 4.20 47.42
C LEU A 226 74.57 3.90 46.82
N ALA A 227 74.76 4.15 45.52
CA ALA A 227 76.05 4.00 44.86
C ALA A 227 77.12 4.92 45.48
N ALA A 228 76.79 6.20 45.73
CA ALA A 228 77.70 7.14 46.37
C ALA A 228 78.03 6.76 47.83
N ASN A 229 77.09 6.13 48.54
CA ASN A 229 77.35 5.56 49.87
C ASN A 229 78.29 4.36 49.77
N ALA A 230 78.03 3.44 48.85
CA ALA A 230 78.86 2.26 48.61
C ALA A 230 80.29 2.65 48.21
N ASP A 231 80.48 3.66 47.35
CA ASP A 231 81.81 4.17 46.98
C ASP A 231 82.56 4.76 48.17
N ARG A 232 81.87 5.48 49.06
CA ARG A 232 82.46 6.03 50.29
C ARG A 232 82.88 4.91 51.25
N GLU A 233 82.03 3.92 51.43
CA GLU A 233 82.33 2.74 52.25
C GLU A 233 83.49 1.94 51.68
N ALA A 234 83.53 1.75 50.36
CA ALA A 234 84.63 1.09 49.66
C ALA A 234 85.95 1.84 49.86
N ARG A 235 85.98 3.16 49.67
CA ARG A 235 87.17 3.98 49.94
C ARG A 235 87.62 3.91 51.39
N SER A 236 86.68 3.97 52.34
CA SER A 236 86.99 3.81 53.77
C SER A 236 87.53 2.41 54.09
N ALA A 237 87.02 1.37 53.43
CA ALA A 237 87.56 0.02 53.54
C ALA A 237 88.99 -0.06 52.96
N ASP A 238 89.22 0.49 51.78
CA ASP A 238 90.54 0.55 51.15
C ASP A 238 91.55 1.33 52.01
N GLU A 239 91.14 2.44 52.62
CA GLU A 239 91.95 3.20 53.58
C GLU A 239 92.29 2.37 54.82
N ARG A 240 91.32 1.67 55.40
CA ARG A 240 91.53 0.75 56.53
C ARG A 240 92.47 -0.40 56.16
N VAL A 241 92.35 -0.93 54.94
CA VAL A 241 93.27 -1.97 54.42
C VAL A 241 94.67 -1.40 54.25
N ALA A 242 94.82 -0.22 53.65
CA ALA A 242 96.11 0.45 53.49
C ALA A 242 96.75 0.80 54.85
N GLU A 243 95.95 1.20 55.85
CA GLU A 243 96.41 1.41 57.23
C GLU A 243 96.85 0.08 57.88
N ALA A 244 96.06 -0.98 57.73
CA ALA A 244 96.44 -2.31 58.22
C ALA A 244 97.71 -2.83 57.53
N GLU A 245 97.91 -2.55 56.24
CA GLU A 245 99.14 -2.85 55.53
C GLU A 245 100.33 -2.00 56.02
N LYS A 246 100.13 -0.74 56.36
CA LYS A 246 101.14 0.11 57.04
C LYS A 246 101.49 -0.45 58.42
N VAL A 247 100.52 -0.92 59.20
CA VAL A 247 100.75 -1.60 60.48
C VAL A 247 101.50 -2.93 60.25
N ARG A 248 101.13 -3.71 59.23
CA ARG A 248 101.77 -4.98 58.88
C ARG A 248 103.21 -4.79 58.39
N SER A 249 103.48 -3.74 57.62
CA SER A 249 104.83 -3.38 57.19
C SER A 249 105.67 -2.86 58.35
N ARG A 250 105.10 -2.08 59.28
CA ARG A 250 105.74 -1.75 60.58
C ARG A 250 106.04 -3.01 61.41
N ALA A 251 105.11 -3.95 61.47
CA ALA A 251 105.30 -5.23 62.15
C ALA A 251 106.35 -6.12 61.47
N ARG A 252 106.53 -6.02 60.15
CA ARG A 252 107.59 -6.73 59.39
C ARG A 252 108.99 -6.17 59.63
N VAL A 253 109.14 -4.93 60.11
CA VAL A 253 110.44 -4.34 60.48
C VAL A 253 110.85 -4.66 61.93
N GLN A 254 109.97 -5.29 62.73
CA GLN A 254 110.38 -5.96 63.98
C GLN A 254 110.74 -7.43 63.73
N PRO A 255 111.94 -7.89 64.12
CA PRO A 255 112.39 -9.25 63.83
C PRO A 255 111.69 -10.28 64.72
N LYS A 256 110.95 -11.18 64.05
CA LYS A 256 110.65 -12.59 64.38
C LYS A 256 110.69 -12.99 65.86
N ARG A 257 109.50 -13.31 66.40
CA ARG A 257 109.34 -14.37 67.40
C ARG A 257 107.98 -15.08 67.29
N ASN A 258 108.03 -16.29 66.71
CA ASN A 258 107.25 -17.52 66.97
C ASN A 258 105.72 -17.53 67.20
N GLY A 259 105.09 -18.59 66.62
CA GLY A 259 103.79 -19.18 66.97
C GLY A 259 102.77 -19.04 65.83
N ARG A 260 102.29 -20.05 65.08
CA ARG A 260 101.92 -21.46 65.33
C ARG A 260 100.95 -21.66 66.49
N THR A 261 99.66 -21.47 66.22
CA THR A 261 98.48 -21.98 66.95
C THR A 261 97.24 -21.38 66.25
N GLN A 262 96.04 -21.94 66.21
CA GLN A 262 95.49 -23.24 66.58
C GLN A 262 94.09 -23.24 65.97
N ARG A 263 93.71 -24.36 65.34
CA ARG A 263 92.32 -24.65 64.99
C ARG A 263 91.63 -24.97 66.33
N THR A 264 90.81 -24.05 66.85
CA THR A 264 90.11 -24.21 68.12
C THR A 264 89.01 -25.27 67.97
N THR A 265 89.35 -26.52 68.28
CA THR A 265 88.37 -27.50 68.70
C THR A 265 87.86 -27.04 70.06
N VAL A 266 86.67 -26.45 70.10
CA VAL A 266 86.00 -26.04 71.34
C VAL A 266 85.83 -27.30 72.19
N ASP A 267 86.55 -27.39 73.31
CA ASP A 267 86.38 -28.48 74.26
C ASP A 267 85.21 -28.15 75.19
N PHE A 268 84.05 -28.71 74.86
CA PHE A 268 82.81 -28.49 75.61
C PHE A 268 82.88 -28.96 77.07
N SER A 269 83.91 -29.72 77.47
CA SER A 269 84.09 -30.23 78.83
C SER A 269 84.37 -29.12 79.87
N GLU A 270 85.03 -28.03 79.44
CA GLU A 270 85.44 -26.92 80.31
C GLU A 270 84.33 -25.88 80.53
N MET A 271 83.32 -25.84 79.65
CA MET A 271 82.22 -24.87 79.72
C MET A 271 81.31 -25.09 80.92
N THR A 272 80.75 -24.03 81.48
CA THR A 272 79.76 -24.16 82.56
C THR A 272 78.46 -24.76 82.01
N LYS A 273 77.65 -25.38 82.88
CA LYS A 273 76.37 -25.96 82.47
C LYS A 273 75.45 -24.92 81.81
N THR A 274 75.51 -23.68 82.28
CA THR A 274 74.79 -22.52 81.71
C THR A 274 75.27 -22.16 80.31
N ASP A 275 76.58 -22.15 80.05
CA ASP A 275 77.12 -21.86 78.71
C ASP A 275 76.72 -22.96 77.71
N LEU A 276 76.73 -24.21 78.16
CA LEU A 276 76.30 -25.36 77.35
C LEU A 276 74.79 -25.31 77.04
N LEU A 277 73.96 -24.80 77.94
CA LEU A 277 72.52 -24.60 77.68
C LEU A 277 72.25 -23.51 76.64
N ASN A 278 73.02 -22.41 76.67
CA ASN A 278 72.93 -21.34 75.69
C ASN A 278 73.37 -21.82 74.30
N LEU A 279 74.47 -22.57 74.25
CA LEU A 279 74.95 -23.16 73.00
C LEU A 279 73.96 -24.21 72.45
N ALA A 280 73.40 -25.05 73.33
CA ALA A 280 72.37 -26.03 72.97
C ALA A 280 71.04 -25.40 72.53
N THR A 281 70.76 -24.16 72.97
CA THR A 281 69.62 -23.37 72.47
C THR A 281 69.88 -22.88 71.06
N THR A 282 71.11 -22.44 70.77
CA THR A 282 71.53 -21.99 69.44
C THR A 282 71.53 -23.14 68.42
N GLU A 283 71.90 -24.35 68.86
CA GLU A 283 71.92 -25.57 68.02
C GLU A 283 70.63 -26.42 68.07
N ASP A 284 69.55 -25.88 68.67
CA ASP A 284 68.21 -26.50 68.78
C ASP A 284 68.18 -27.95 69.31
N VAL A 285 68.92 -28.21 70.39
CA VAL A 285 68.91 -29.53 71.04
C VAL A 285 67.63 -29.69 71.89
N LYS A 286 66.80 -30.67 71.54
CA LYS A 286 65.55 -31.01 72.27
C LYS A 286 65.86 -31.64 73.65
N GLY A 287 65.09 -31.26 74.67
CA GLY A 287 65.24 -31.78 76.04
C GLY A 287 66.41 -31.17 76.85
N ARG A 288 67.04 -30.10 76.35
CA ARG A 288 68.27 -29.51 76.92
C ARG A 288 68.17 -29.11 78.40
N SER A 289 67.01 -28.69 78.90
CA SER A 289 66.83 -28.21 80.28
C SER A 289 66.90 -29.32 81.34
N ALA A 290 66.58 -30.56 80.99
CA ALA A 290 66.61 -31.71 81.91
C ALA A 290 67.97 -32.42 81.95
N MET A 291 68.88 -32.08 81.04
CA MET A 291 70.17 -32.78 80.88
C MET A 291 71.20 -32.34 81.93
N ASN A 292 72.03 -33.27 82.37
CA ASN A 292 73.23 -32.95 83.16
C ASN A 292 74.37 -32.43 82.25
N LYS A 293 75.43 -31.87 82.84
CA LYS A 293 76.53 -31.23 82.08
C LYS A 293 77.16 -32.20 81.09
N THR A 294 77.34 -33.46 81.47
CA THR A 294 77.91 -34.52 80.63
C THR A 294 77.01 -34.91 79.45
N GLU A 295 75.69 -34.95 79.66
CA GLU A 295 74.71 -35.19 78.60
C GLU A 295 74.67 -34.04 77.59
N LEU A 296 74.75 -32.79 78.04
CA LEU A 296 74.81 -31.61 77.18
C LEU A 296 76.05 -31.61 76.28
N VAL A 297 77.22 -31.92 76.83
CA VAL A 297 78.47 -32.05 76.06
C VAL A 297 78.34 -33.10 74.97
N THR A 298 77.72 -34.24 75.29
CA THR A 298 77.54 -35.34 74.35
C THR A 298 76.54 -34.99 73.24
N ALA A 299 75.44 -34.33 73.59
CA ALA A 299 74.43 -33.88 72.63
C ALA A 299 74.97 -32.83 71.66
N LEU A 300 75.75 -31.85 72.13
CA LEU A 300 76.40 -30.82 71.29
C LEU A 300 77.48 -31.40 70.38
N LYS A 301 78.29 -32.35 70.85
CA LYS A 301 79.24 -33.08 69.99
C LYS A 301 78.52 -33.84 68.87
N ARG A 302 77.33 -34.38 69.14
CA ARG A 302 76.51 -35.09 68.14
C ARG A 302 75.87 -34.14 67.13
N SER A 303 75.31 -33.00 67.53
CA SER A 303 74.70 -32.04 66.58
C SER A 303 75.75 -31.40 65.66
N THR A 304 76.89 -30.98 66.21
CA THR A 304 78.00 -30.38 65.45
C THR A 304 78.68 -31.37 64.49
N GLY A 305 78.68 -32.66 64.82
CA GLY A 305 79.11 -33.73 63.91
C GLY A 305 78.11 -34.04 62.79
N SER A 306 76.80 -33.96 63.07
CA SER A 306 75.74 -34.25 62.10
C SER A 306 75.58 -33.16 61.03
N LYS A 307 75.95 -31.91 61.31
CA LYS A 307 75.87 -30.79 60.36
C LYS A 307 77.06 -30.73 59.39
N ARG A 308 78.03 -31.64 59.54
CA ARG A 308 79.26 -31.75 58.73
C ARG A 308 79.25 -32.93 57.73
N ARG A 309 78.12 -33.63 57.59
CA ARG A 309 77.84 -34.61 56.53
C ARG A 309 76.64 -34.13 55.71
#